data_AF-A0A954TK76-F1
#
_entry.id   AF-A0A954TK76-F1
#
_cell.length_a   1.000
_cell.length_b   1.000
_cell.length_c   1.000
_cell.angle_alpha   90.00
_cell.angle_beta   90.00
_cell.angle_gamma   90.00
#
_symmetry.space_group_name_H-M   'P 1'
#
loop_
_entity.id
_entity.type
_entity.pdbx_description
1 polymer ?
#
loop_
_entity_poly.entity_id
_entity_poly.type
_entity_poly.pdbx_seq_one_letter_code
_entity_poly.pdbx_strand_id
1 'polypeptide(L)'
;MDSETPKRSRDPLFVVIVVGIVCVTVWLLLMPFYPAIARMTMRRFHLSSESFAVWAAQAPIPSMYNFGNQYEIRDLPEGLITPVLDSTRPRYINHFPTRILTFANGRYELLRKGQDRWTTYWSSYRGQRLETKVHAKPIGEGRFQWVRESSEFVDPNRAAEVSAGGDSVNFWEAK
;
A
#
# COMPACT_ATOMS: atom_id res chain seq x y z
N MET A 1 -44.94 -0.90 -48.03
CA MET A 1 -43.48 -1.14 -48.13
C MET A 1 -42.98 -0.76 -46.76
N ASP A 2 -43.09 -1.74 -45.86
CA ASP A 2 -43.19 -1.46 -44.43
C ASP A 2 -41.78 -1.45 -43.89
N SER A 3 -41.30 -0.26 -43.55
CA SER A 3 -40.01 -0.06 -42.91
C SER A 3 -40.11 -0.54 -41.46
N GLU A 4 -39.86 -1.82 -41.24
CA GLU A 4 -39.61 -2.35 -39.90
C GLU A 4 -38.38 -1.63 -39.34
N THR A 5 -38.62 -0.63 -38.49
CA THR A 5 -37.56 -0.02 -37.71
C THR A 5 -37.10 -1.06 -36.68
N PRO A 6 -35.81 -1.47 -36.68
CA PRO A 6 -35.35 -2.49 -35.76
C PRO A 6 -35.54 -2.00 -34.33
N LYS A 7 -36.31 -2.77 -33.55
CA LYS A 7 -36.60 -2.49 -32.13
C LYS A 7 -35.29 -2.59 -31.35
N ARG A 8 -34.68 -1.44 -31.06
CA ARG A 8 -33.43 -1.30 -30.31
C ARG A 8 -33.54 -2.05 -28.97
N SER A 9 -32.98 -3.26 -28.89
CA SER A 9 -32.88 -3.99 -27.63
C SER A 9 -31.97 -3.21 -26.70
N ARG A 10 -32.43 -2.93 -25.48
CA ARG A 10 -31.58 -2.35 -24.43
C ARG A 10 -30.44 -3.32 -24.16
N ASP A 11 -29.21 -2.85 -24.23
CA ASP A 11 -28.02 -3.62 -23.87
C ASP A 11 -27.82 -3.53 -22.34
N PRO A 12 -28.14 -4.59 -21.57
CA PRO A 12 -28.01 -4.56 -20.13
C PRO A 12 -26.53 -4.51 -19.69
N LEU A 13 -25.61 -5.06 -20.47
CA LEU A 13 -24.19 -5.03 -20.17
C LEU A 13 -23.67 -3.60 -20.24
N PHE A 14 -24.06 -2.85 -21.27
CA PHE A 14 -23.73 -1.42 -21.37
C PHE A 14 -24.19 -0.63 -20.15
N VAL A 15 -25.43 -0.85 -19.70
CA VAL A 15 -25.97 -0.18 -18.51
C VAL A 15 -25.16 -0.53 -17.26
N VAL A 16 -24.82 -1.80 -17.06
CA VAL A 16 -23.99 -2.25 -15.92
C VAL A 16 -22.60 -1.61 -15.95
N ILE A 17 -21.96 -1.54 -17.11
CA ILE A 17 -20.65 -0.90 -17.27
C ILE A 17 -20.74 0.59 -16.92
N VAL A 18 -21.74 1.30 -17.44
CA VAL A 18 -21.95 2.72 -17.15
C VAL A 18 -22.17 2.97 -15.66
N VAL A 19 -23.02 2.17 -15.01
CA VAL A 19 -23.24 2.25 -13.56
C VAL A 19 -21.94 2.01 -12.80
N GLY A 20 -21.14 1.01 -13.21
CA GLY A 20 -19.83 0.74 -12.61
C GLY A 20 -18.87 1.93 -12.72
N ILE A 21 -18.80 2.57 -13.89
CA ILE A 21 -17.98 3.78 -14.12
C ILE A 21 -18.44 4.91 -13.19
N VAL A 22 -19.75 5.15 -13.09
CA VAL A 22 -20.30 6.17 -12.18
C VAL A 22 -19.93 5.88 -10.73
N CYS A 23 -20.08 4.64 -10.26
CA CYS A 23 -19.70 4.26 -8.89
C CYS A 23 -18.21 4.49 -8.61
N VAL A 24 -17.33 4.08 -9.52
CA VAL A 24 -15.87 4.29 -9.40
C VAL A 24 -15.54 5.79 -9.40
N THR A 25 -16.21 6.56 -10.24
CA THR A 25 -16.01 8.01 -10.35
C THR A 25 -16.42 8.71 -9.06
N VAL A 26 -17.61 8.39 -8.53
CA VAL A 26 -18.09 8.90 -7.23
C VAL A 26 -17.10 8.54 -6.12
N TRP A 27 -16.61 7.29 -6.08
CA TRP A 27 -15.62 6.88 -5.09
C TRP A 27 -14.34 7.72 -5.14
N LEU A 28 -13.78 7.93 -6.34
CA LEU A 28 -12.58 8.74 -6.54
C LEU A 28 -12.80 10.20 -6.14
N LEU A 29 -13.96 10.77 -6.46
CA LEU A 29 -14.32 12.15 -6.09
C LEU A 29 -14.52 12.32 -4.58
N LEU A 30 -14.97 11.28 -3.88
CA LEU A 30 -15.16 11.32 -2.42
C LEU A 30 -13.85 11.12 -1.64
N MET A 31 -12.87 10.39 -2.19
CA MET A 31 -11.57 10.13 -1.55
C MET A 31 -10.87 11.37 -0.95
N PRO A 32 -10.81 12.54 -1.60
CA PRO A 32 -10.18 13.74 -1.02
C PRO A 32 -10.92 14.32 0.19
N PHE A 33 -12.22 14.07 0.33
CA PHE A 33 -13.08 14.70 1.34
C PHE A 33 -13.41 13.78 2.51
N TYR A 34 -13.42 12.46 2.28
CA TYR A 34 -13.83 11.47 3.28
C TYR A 34 -12.66 10.56 3.66
N PRO A 35 -12.07 10.74 4.86
CA PRO A 35 -10.94 9.92 5.31
C PRO A 35 -11.25 8.43 5.31
N ALA A 36 -12.46 8.02 5.64
CA ALA A 36 -12.86 6.61 5.62
C ALA A 36 -12.63 5.94 4.25
N ILE A 37 -12.98 6.62 3.15
CA ILE A 37 -12.81 6.12 1.79
C ILE A 37 -11.33 6.04 1.41
N ALA A 38 -10.54 7.05 1.79
CA ALA A 38 -9.09 7.02 1.62
C ALA A 38 -8.45 5.85 2.40
N ARG A 39 -8.87 5.62 3.65
CA ARG A 39 -8.40 4.50 4.48
C ARG A 39 -8.74 3.15 3.89
N MET A 40 -9.96 2.96 3.39
CA MET A 40 -10.36 1.73 2.71
C MET A 40 -9.50 1.47 1.47
N THR A 41 -9.22 2.51 0.69
CA THR A 41 -8.38 2.42 -0.50
C THR A 41 -6.92 2.10 -0.16
N MET A 42 -6.34 2.74 0.86
CA MET A 42 -4.99 2.43 1.33
C MET A 42 -4.88 0.98 1.85
N ARG A 43 -5.88 0.51 2.61
CA ARG A 43 -5.92 -0.89 3.10
C ARG A 43 -5.94 -1.90 1.95
N ARG A 44 -6.71 -1.63 0.89
CA ARG A 44 -6.67 -2.47 -0.32
C ARG A 44 -5.25 -2.56 -0.87
N PHE A 45 -4.51 -1.45 -0.88
CA PHE A 45 -3.16 -1.44 -1.44
C PHE A 45 -2.16 -2.28 -0.64
N HIS A 46 -2.39 -2.39 0.67
CA HIS A 46 -1.60 -3.21 1.58
C HIS A 46 -2.13 -4.66 1.70
N LEU A 47 -3.15 -5.02 0.92
CA LEU A 47 -3.90 -6.27 1.04
C LEU A 47 -4.44 -6.52 2.46
N SER A 48 -4.78 -5.44 3.18
CA SER A 48 -5.25 -5.45 4.58
C SER A 48 -6.74 -5.11 4.71
N SER A 49 -7.52 -5.30 3.64
CA SER A 49 -8.98 -5.22 3.71
C SER A 49 -9.56 -6.38 4.51
N GLU A 50 -10.47 -6.10 5.44
CA GLU A 50 -11.15 -7.11 6.27
C GLU A 50 -12.22 -7.90 5.49
N SER A 51 -12.70 -7.37 4.36
CA SER A 51 -13.75 -7.98 3.55
C SER A 51 -13.32 -8.14 2.10
N PHE A 52 -13.46 -9.36 1.58
CA PHE A 52 -13.22 -9.67 0.17
C PHE A 52 -14.15 -8.88 -0.76
N ALA A 53 -15.42 -8.72 -0.39
CA ALA A 53 -16.38 -7.97 -1.20
C ALA A 53 -15.97 -6.49 -1.33
N VAL A 54 -15.54 -5.87 -0.23
CA VAL A 54 -15.03 -4.50 -0.22
C VAL A 54 -13.74 -4.39 -1.02
N TRP A 55 -12.85 -5.38 -0.93
CA TRP A 55 -11.63 -5.43 -1.73
C TRP A 55 -11.95 -5.54 -3.24
N ALA A 56 -12.86 -6.43 -3.62
CA ALA A 56 -13.25 -6.70 -5.00
C ALA A 56 -13.98 -5.51 -5.63
N ALA A 57 -14.86 -4.84 -4.88
CA ALA A 57 -15.56 -3.63 -5.34
C ALA A 57 -14.57 -2.50 -5.72
N GLN A 58 -13.40 -2.48 -5.11
CA GLN A 58 -12.35 -1.51 -5.41
C GLN A 58 -11.41 -1.96 -6.54
N ALA A 59 -11.52 -3.19 -7.05
CA ALA A 59 -10.63 -3.70 -8.11
C ALA A 59 -10.57 -2.80 -9.36
N PRO A 60 -11.67 -2.19 -9.83
CA PRO A 60 -11.65 -1.27 -10.98
C PRO A 60 -10.94 0.06 -10.70
N ILE A 61 -10.71 0.41 -9.43
CA ILE A 61 -10.03 1.66 -9.07
C ILE A 61 -8.54 1.50 -9.42
N PRO A 62 -7.96 2.41 -10.24
CA PRO A 62 -6.56 2.30 -10.66
C PRO A 62 -5.61 2.36 -9.46
N SER A 63 -4.53 1.58 -9.53
CA SER A 63 -3.55 1.43 -8.46
C SER A 63 -2.55 2.58 -8.34
N MET A 64 -2.78 3.68 -9.05
CA MET A 64 -1.79 4.75 -9.27
C MET A 64 -2.21 6.10 -8.69
N TYR A 65 -3.28 6.17 -7.91
CA TYR A 65 -3.76 7.46 -7.43
C TYR A 65 -3.00 7.92 -6.18
N ASN A 66 -2.10 8.89 -6.36
CA ASN A 66 -1.61 9.89 -5.39
C ASN A 66 -1.12 9.41 -4.02
N PHE A 67 -0.92 8.11 -3.80
CA PHE A 67 -0.36 7.61 -2.56
C PHE A 67 1.17 7.69 -2.62
N GLY A 68 1.75 8.32 -1.61
CA GLY A 68 3.19 8.29 -1.36
C GLY A 68 3.60 6.93 -0.84
N ASN A 69 3.64 5.94 -1.74
CA ASN A 69 3.93 4.55 -1.42
C ASN A 69 5.44 4.36 -1.23
N GLN A 70 5.81 3.78 -0.09
CA GLN A 70 7.19 3.49 0.27
C GLN A 70 7.32 2.08 0.80
N TYR A 71 8.52 1.54 0.75
CA TYR A 71 8.88 0.29 1.39
C TYR A 71 10.30 0.36 1.96
N GLU A 72 10.56 -0.45 2.97
CA GLU A 72 11.88 -0.68 3.55
C GLU A 72 12.00 -2.17 3.86
N ILE A 73 13.22 -2.68 3.74
CA ILE A 73 13.52 -4.09 3.93
C ILE A 73 14.75 -4.17 4.80
N ARG A 74 14.61 -4.87 5.91
CA ARG A 74 15.62 -5.08 6.94
C ARG A 74 15.97 -6.56 7.04
N ASP A 75 17.24 -6.81 7.33
CA ASP A 75 17.76 -8.16 7.56
C ASP A 75 17.47 -8.65 9.00
N LEU A 76 17.05 -7.74 9.89
CA LEU A 76 16.84 -7.96 11.32
C LEU A 76 15.50 -7.33 11.76
N PRO A 77 14.90 -7.83 12.86
CA PRO A 77 13.69 -7.23 13.42
C PRO A 77 13.97 -5.84 13.99
N GLU A 78 12.93 -5.01 14.01
CA GLU A 78 13.02 -3.65 14.54
C GLU A 78 13.42 -3.65 16.03
N GLY A 79 14.34 -2.76 16.40
CA GLY A 79 14.81 -2.60 17.79
C GLY A 79 15.92 -3.55 18.23
N LEU A 80 16.39 -4.46 17.38
CA LEU A 80 17.42 -5.45 17.75
C LEU A 80 18.87 -4.91 17.65
N ILE A 81 19.16 -3.94 16.77
CA ILE A 81 20.50 -3.33 16.60
C ILE A 81 20.40 -1.81 16.39
N THR A 82 21.37 -1.06 16.92
CA THR A 82 21.55 0.39 16.73
C THR A 82 21.86 0.77 15.26
N PRO A 83 21.56 2.02 14.83
CA PRO A 83 21.62 2.46 13.42
C PRO A 83 22.99 2.41 12.74
N VAL A 84 24.07 2.08 13.45
CA VAL A 84 25.43 2.09 12.89
C VAL A 84 25.62 1.01 11.81
N LEU A 85 24.86 -0.08 11.87
CA LEU A 85 24.92 -1.20 10.91
C LEU A 85 23.71 -1.25 9.95
N ASP A 86 22.61 -0.59 10.28
CA ASP A 86 21.40 -0.61 9.45
C ASP A 86 21.46 0.53 8.41
N SER A 87 21.98 0.21 7.23
CA SER A 87 22.05 1.14 6.09
C SER A 87 20.75 1.18 5.27
N THR A 88 19.72 0.45 5.69
CA THR A 88 18.47 0.36 4.95
C THR A 88 17.72 1.69 5.04
N ARG A 89 17.11 2.09 3.93
CA ARG A 89 16.39 3.37 3.83
C ARG A 89 15.06 3.13 3.12
N PRO A 90 14.00 3.85 3.50
CA PRO A 90 12.73 3.83 2.77
C PRO A 90 12.93 4.20 1.30
N ARG A 91 12.34 3.40 0.41
CA ARG A 91 12.35 3.59 -1.05
C ARG A 91 10.94 3.80 -1.56
N TYR A 92 10.77 4.69 -2.54
CA TYR A 92 9.48 4.90 -3.18
C TYR A 92 9.16 3.79 -4.18
N ILE A 93 7.88 3.46 -4.30
CA ILE A 93 7.36 2.54 -5.29
C ILE A 93 6.06 3.08 -5.89
N ASN A 94 5.95 3.10 -7.22
CA ASN A 94 4.77 3.67 -7.89
C ASN A 94 3.60 2.67 -8.04
N HIS A 95 3.62 1.62 -7.22
CA HIS A 95 2.71 0.48 -7.28
C HIS A 95 2.25 0.08 -5.88
N PHE A 96 1.38 -0.93 -5.81
CA PHE A 96 1.07 -1.66 -4.58
C PHE A 96 2.35 -2.06 -3.84
N PRO A 97 2.58 -1.59 -2.59
CA PRO A 97 3.81 -1.90 -1.86
C PRO A 97 4.05 -3.42 -1.71
N THR A 98 2.98 -4.19 -1.52
CA THR A 98 3.03 -5.65 -1.43
C THR A 98 3.57 -6.34 -2.67
N ARG A 99 3.54 -5.68 -3.85
CA ARG A 99 4.09 -6.25 -5.09
C ARG A 99 5.58 -6.52 -5.01
N ILE A 100 6.29 -5.81 -4.14
CA ILE A 100 7.73 -6.00 -4.01
C ILE A 100 8.09 -7.42 -3.55
N LEU A 101 7.19 -8.04 -2.78
CA LEU A 101 7.34 -9.41 -2.32
C LEU A 101 6.90 -10.45 -3.34
N THR A 102 5.93 -10.11 -4.18
CA THR A 102 5.24 -11.09 -5.04
C THR A 102 5.85 -11.20 -6.44
N PHE A 103 6.40 -10.12 -7.01
CA PHE A 103 6.86 -10.09 -8.40
C PHE A 103 8.39 -10.20 -8.55
N ALA A 104 8.81 -10.77 -9.70
CA ALA A 104 10.13 -11.37 -9.92
C ALA A 104 11.34 -10.49 -9.57
N ASN A 105 11.38 -9.22 -9.99
CA ASN A 105 12.58 -8.40 -9.79
C ASN A 105 12.80 -8.06 -8.31
N GLY A 106 11.76 -7.59 -7.61
CA GLY A 106 11.83 -7.33 -6.17
C GLY A 106 12.04 -8.62 -5.37
N ARG A 107 11.27 -9.66 -5.68
CA ARG A 107 11.36 -10.95 -5.00
C ARG A 107 12.76 -11.56 -5.11
N TYR A 108 13.36 -11.53 -6.30
CA TYR A 108 14.69 -12.09 -6.52
C TYR A 108 15.77 -11.30 -5.78
N GLU A 109 15.80 -9.97 -5.90
CA GLU A 109 16.84 -9.18 -5.24
C GLU A 109 16.77 -9.25 -3.71
N LEU A 110 15.56 -9.30 -3.16
CA LEU A 110 15.34 -9.10 -1.73
C LEU A 110 15.33 -10.39 -0.93
N LEU A 111 15.01 -11.52 -1.56
CA LEU A 111 14.71 -12.78 -0.87
C LEU A 111 15.53 -13.97 -1.39
N ARG A 112 16.32 -13.80 -2.46
CA ARG A 112 17.15 -14.88 -3.03
C ARG A 112 18.03 -15.58 -2.00
N LYS A 113 18.50 -14.86 -0.99
CA LYS A 113 19.38 -15.42 0.05
C LYS A 113 18.71 -16.48 0.93
N GLY A 114 17.38 -16.63 0.88
CA GLY A 114 16.67 -17.62 1.70
C GLY A 114 16.72 -17.31 3.19
N GLN A 115 16.86 -16.03 3.54
CA GLN A 115 16.97 -15.54 4.91
C GLN A 115 15.68 -14.84 5.33
N ASP A 116 15.44 -14.77 6.63
CA ASP A 116 14.41 -13.91 7.19
C ASP A 116 14.58 -12.46 6.73
N ARG A 117 13.47 -11.84 6.36
CA ARG A 117 13.42 -10.42 6.01
C ARG A 117 12.24 -9.77 6.70
N TRP A 118 12.48 -8.61 7.30
CA TRP A 118 11.43 -7.76 7.84
C TRP A 118 11.18 -6.65 6.85
N THR A 119 9.93 -6.53 6.42
CA THR A 119 9.54 -5.57 5.39
C THR A 119 8.47 -4.67 5.93
N THR A 120 8.68 -3.37 5.78
CA THR A 120 7.72 -2.35 6.19
C THR A 120 7.25 -1.60 4.96
N TYR A 121 5.93 -1.41 4.84
CA TYR A 121 5.30 -0.65 3.78
C TYR A 121 4.63 0.58 4.36
N TRP A 122 4.68 1.67 3.61
CA TRP A 122 3.89 2.86 3.90
C TRP A 122 3.08 3.28 2.69
N SER A 123 1.86 3.75 2.94
CA SER A 123 1.07 4.53 2.00
C SER A 123 0.67 5.84 2.68
N SER A 124 1.01 6.97 2.08
CA SER A 124 0.64 8.29 2.60
C SER A 124 -0.35 9.00 1.69
N TYR A 125 -1.41 9.58 2.26
CA TYR A 125 -2.41 10.37 1.53
C TYR A 125 -3.06 11.44 2.41
N ARG A 126 -2.92 12.72 2.04
CA ARG A 126 -3.56 13.88 2.70
C ARG A 126 -3.46 13.82 4.24
N GLY A 127 -2.25 13.71 4.76
CA GLY A 127 -1.98 13.66 6.21
C GLY A 127 -2.27 12.31 6.88
N GLN A 128 -2.80 11.34 6.15
CA GLN A 128 -2.97 9.97 6.65
C GLN A 128 -1.80 9.12 6.22
N ARG A 129 -1.33 8.22 7.09
CA ARG A 129 -0.27 7.25 6.78
C ARG A 129 -0.66 5.87 7.28
N LEU A 130 -0.71 4.89 6.38
CA LEU A 130 -0.88 3.48 6.69
C LEU A 130 0.49 2.82 6.71
N GLU A 131 0.86 2.17 7.80
CA GLU A 131 2.04 1.34 7.93
C GLU A 131 1.64 -0.14 7.91
N THR A 132 2.46 -1.01 7.34
CA THR A 132 2.25 -2.46 7.42
C THR A 132 3.58 -3.17 7.53
N LYS A 133 3.73 -3.98 8.56
CA LYS A 133 4.93 -4.78 8.82
C LYS A 133 4.66 -6.23 8.47
N VAL A 134 5.58 -6.82 7.70
CA VAL A 134 5.52 -8.20 7.25
C VAL A 134 6.86 -8.85 7.46
N HIS A 135 6.83 -9.96 8.18
CA HIS A 135 7.94 -10.89 8.29
C HIS A 135 7.87 -11.93 7.17
N ALA A 136 8.92 -11.97 6.37
CA ALA A 136 9.12 -12.92 5.29
C ALA A 136 9.97 -14.09 5.80
N LYS A 137 9.32 -15.19 6.17
CA LYS A 137 10.00 -16.37 6.68
C LYS A 137 10.34 -17.34 5.54
N PRO A 138 11.61 -17.73 5.34
CA PRO A 138 11.97 -18.71 4.34
C PRO A 138 11.39 -20.08 4.71
N ILE A 139 10.79 -20.77 3.75
CA ILE A 139 10.24 -22.13 3.93
C ILE A 139 10.92 -23.18 3.03
N GLY A 140 12.07 -22.83 2.45
CA GLY A 140 12.83 -23.68 1.54
C GLY A 140 12.50 -23.44 0.06
N GLU A 141 13.37 -23.91 -0.85
CA GLU A 141 13.14 -23.90 -2.31
C GLU A 141 12.85 -22.50 -2.90
N GLY A 142 13.39 -21.44 -2.30
CA GLY A 142 13.13 -20.05 -2.71
C GLY A 142 11.69 -19.58 -2.43
N ARG A 143 10.95 -20.29 -1.58
CA ARG A 143 9.60 -19.95 -1.13
C ARG A 143 9.64 -19.26 0.24
N PHE A 144 8.64 -18.41 0.47
CA PHE A 144 8.51 -17.61 1.68
C PHE A 144 7.07 -17.66 2.19
N GLN A 145 6.94 -17.75 3.52
CA GLN A 145 5.71 -17.48 4.24
C GLN A 145 5.69 -16.02 4.66
N TRP A 146 4.59 -15.33 4.36
CA TRP A 146 4.39 -13.92 4.70
C TRP A 146 3.54 -13.83 5.94
N VAL A 147 4.13 -13.40 7.05
CA VAL A 147 3.43 -13.19 8.31
C VAL A 147 3.26 -11.68 8.48
N ARG A 148 2.03 -11.18 8.35
CA ARG A 148 1.72 -9.80 8.68
C ARG A 148 1.76 -9.64 10.19
N GLU A 149 2.65 -8.79 10.67
CA GLU A 149 2.78 -8.46 12.09
C GLU A 149 1.80 -7.34 12.48
N SER A 150 1.67 -6.32 11.63
CA SER A 150 0.73 -5.20 11.86
C SER A 150 0.27 -4.54 10.56
N SER A 151 -0.85 -3.84 10.59
CA SER A 151 -1.33 -2.95 9.52
C SER A 151 -2.17 -1.82 10.11
N GLU A 152 -1.54 -0.68 10.39
CA GLU A 152 -2.10 0.34 11.26
C GLU A 152 -1.94 1.74 10.68
N PHE A 153 -2.92 2.60 10.93
CA PHE A 153 -2.80 4.02 10.65
C PHE A 153 -1.93 4.65 11.72
N VAL A 154 -0.79 5.20 11.31
CA VAL A 154 0.17 5.84 12.19
C VAL A 154 0.03 7.35 12.10
N ASP A 155 0.24 8.01 13.24
CA ASP A 155 0.35 9.47 13.27
C ASP A 155 1.60 9.87 12.46
N PRO A 156 1.45 10.69 11.40
CA PRO A 156 2.59 11.14 10.60
C PRO A 156 3.66 11.87 11.44
N ASN A 157 3.30 12.48 12.56
CA ASN A 157 4.25 13.17 13.45
C ASN A 157 5.10 12.18 14.27
N ARG A 158 4.55 11.01 14.62
CA ARG A 158 5.27 9.96 15.36
C ARG A 158 6.30 9.24 14.47
N ALA A 159 6.04 9.14 13.17
CA ALA A 159 6.97 8.55 12.21
C ALA A 159 8.20 9.44 11.94
N ALA A 160 8.07 10.76 12.08
CA ALA A 160 9.18 11.70 11.93
C ALA A 160 10.19 11.60 13.09
N GLU A 161 9.70 11.43 14.32
CA GLU A 161 10.55 11.26 15.52
C GLU A 161 11.43 10.01 15.45
N VAL A 162 10.91 8.90 14.91
CA VAL A 162 11.70 7.67 14.73
C VAL A 162 12.76 7.83 13.62
N SER A 163 12.52 8.65 12.60
CA SER A 163 13.50 8.95 11.56
C SER A 163 14.53 10.04 11.94
N ALA A 164 14.19 10.87 12.92
CA ALA A 164 15.00 11.99 13.39
C ALA A 164 15.77 11.68 14.70
N GLY A 165 15.67 10.45 15.22
CA GLY A 165 16.40 9.96 16.40
C GLY A 165 17.91 9.78 16.21
N GLY A 166 18.53 10.59 15.34
CA GLY A 166 19.94 10.94 15.43
C GLY A 166 20.02 12.35 15.99
N ASP A 167 20.32 12.45 17.29
CA ASP A 167 20.56 13.66 18.08
C ASP A 167 20.55 14.98 17.28
N SER A 168 19.39 15.60 17.14
CA SER A 168 19.34 17.04 16.95
C SER A 168 19.62 17.69 18.30
N VAL A 169 20.91 17.79 18.63
CA VAL A 169 21.38 18.72 19.66
C VAL A 169 20.92 20.11 19.22
N ASN A 170 19.97 20.68 19.96
CA ASN A 170 19.53 22.06 19.78
C ASN A 170 20.69 23.00 20.07
N PHE A 171 21.43 23.38 19.03
CA PHE A 171 22.53 24.33 19.12
C PHE A 171 22.02 25.75 18.89
N TRP A 172 21.04 26.23 19.66
CA TRP A 172 20.71 27.67 19.73
C TRP A 172 20.03 28.00 21.06
N GLU A 173 20.79 27.98 22.15
CA GLU A 173 20.66 28.96 23.24
C GLU A 173 22.05 29.17 23.87
N ALA A 174 22.67 30.31 23.56
CA ALA A 174 23.70 30.89 24.40
C ALA A 174 23.83 32.40 24.12
N LYS A 175 23.24 33.17 25.04
CA LYS A 175 23.39 34.60 25.36
C LYS A 175 22.74 35.64 24.44
#